data_AF-A0AAV4AV68-F1
#
_entry.id   AF-A0AAV4AV68-F1
#
_cell.length_a   1.000
_cell.length_b   1.000
_cell.length_c   1.000
_cell.angle_alpha   90.00
_cell.angle_beta   90.00
_cell.angle_gamma   90.00
#
_symmetry.space_group_name_H-M   'P 1'
#
loop_
_entity.id
_entity.type
_entity.pdbx_description
1 polymer ?
#
loop_
_entity_poly.entity_id
_entity_poly.type
_entity_poly.pdbx_seq_one_letter_code
_entity_poly.pdbx_strand_id
1 'polypeptide(L)'
;MATMEEIVKKADLLGYRSEKREEYLKQEFKLLDERQAREKKEEAERQEKKEEAERQERRKKLNVRKGRRRKKLNVRKGRRRKKLNVRKGRRRKKLIARKDWSWRR
;
A
#
# COMPACT_ATOMS: atom_id res chain seq x y z
N MET A 1 17.71 14.20 24.41
CA MET A 1 17.84 12.93 25.15
C MET A 1 18.99 13.09 26.11
N ALA A 2 18.74 12.93 27.42
CA ALA A 2 19.80 13.08 28.40
C ALA A 2 20.81 11.92 28.25
N THR A 3 22.08 12.23 28.14
CA THR A 3 23.16 11.25 27.98
C THR A 3 23.68 10.78 29.33
N MET A 4 24.38 9.64 29.34
CA MET A 4 24.98 9.07 30.54
C MET A 4 25.84 10.08 31.31
N GLU A 5 26.61 10.90 30.58
CA GLU A 5 27.44 11.95 31.16
C GLU A 5 26.62 13.05 31.83
N GLU A 6 25.46 13.40 31.27
CA GLU A 6 24.58 14.44 31.83
C GLU A 6 23.90 13.97 33.11
N ILE A 7 23.56 12.68 33.21
CA ILE A 7 22.98 12.09 34.43
C ILE A 7 24.00 12.08 35.56
N VAL A 8 25.25 11.69 35.27
CA VAL A 8 26.35 11.70 36.26
C VAL A 8 26.67 13.13 36.71
N LYS A 9 26.80 14.07 35.76
CA LYS A 9 26.99 15.49 36.07
C LYS A 9 25.86 16.07 36.92
N LYS A 10 24.62 15.68 36.65
CA LYS A 10 23.44 16.11 37.43
C LYS A 10 23.45 15.55 38.85
N ALA A 11 23.89 14.31 39.03
CA ALA A 11 24.04 13.71 40.36
C ALA A 11 25.11 14.43 41.19
N ASP A 12 26.19 14.86 40.55
CA ASP A 12 27.28 15.62 41.18
C ASP A 12 26.83 17.05 41.53
N LEU A 13 26.07 17.70 40.64
CA LEU A 13 25.47 19.02 40.88
C LEU A 13 24.45 19.03 42.02
N LEU A 14 23.75 17.92 42.25
CA LEU A 14 22.77 17.77 43.35
C LEU A 14 23.42 17.48 44.70
N GLY A 15 24.75 17.29 44.76
CA GLY A 15 25.49 17.11 46.02
C GLY A 15 25.12 15.84 46.79
N TYR A 16 24.61 14.80 46.12
CA TYR A 16 24.25 13.55 46.78
C TYR A 16 25.49 12.86 47.38
N ARG A 17 25.44 12.53 48.69
CA ARG A 17 26.40 11.61 49.33
C ARG A 17 26.38 10.25 48.63
N SER A 18 27.50 9.53 48.65
CA SER A 18 27.78 8.31 47.85
C SER A 18 26.61 7.32 47.77
N GLU A 19 25.94 7.03 48.87
CA GLU A 19 24.82 6.07 48.92
C GLU A 19 23.58 6.55 48.15
N LYS A 20 23.17 7.81 48.31
CA LYS A 20 22.03 8.38 47.58
C LYS A 20 22.34 8.60 46.10
N ARG A 21 23.62 8.80 45.76
CA ARG A 21 24.10 8.92 44.38
C ARG A 21 23.93 7.60 43.63
N GLU A 22 24.28 6.47 44.25
CA GLU A 22 24.12 5.16 43.60
C GLU A 22 22.65 4.80 43.35
N GLU A 23 21.75 5.08 44.31
CA GLU A 23 20.32 4.83 44.13
C GLU A 23 19.73 5.70 43.01
N TYR A 24 20.09 6.98 42.99
CA TYR A 24 19.68 7.91 41.94
C TYR A 24 20.15 7.46 40.56
N LEU A 25 21.42 7.09 40.44
CA LEU A 25 22.00 6.59 39.20
C LEU A 25 21.32 5.29 38.75
N LYS A 26 21.12 4.31 39.65
CA LYS A 26 20.42 3.05 39.33
C LYS A 26 19.01 3.29 38.80
N GLN A 27 18.28 4.25 39.38
CA GLN A 27 16.93 4.61 38.93
C GLN A 27 16.95 5.30 37.55
N GLU A 28 17.80 6.31 37.36
CA GLU A 28 17.88 7.03 36.09
C GLU A 28 18.39 6.13 34.95
N PHE A 29 19.32 5.20 35.22
CA PHE A 29 19.77 4.23 34.22
C PHE A 29 18.66 3.26 33.81
N LYS A 30 17.89 2.74 34.77
CA LYS A 30 16.73 1.90 34.46
C LYS A 30 15.71 2.66 33.61
N LEU A 31 15.45 3.92 33.93
CA LEU A 31 14.56 4.78 33.15
C LEU A 31 15.10 5.08 31.76
N LEU A 32 16.41 5.24 31.61
CA LEU A 32 17.07 5.44 30.32
C LEU A 32 16.88 4.22 29.41
N ASP A 33 17.12 3.02 29.93
CA ASP A 33 16.95 1.77 29.17
C ASP A 33 15.49 1.56 28.77
N GLU A 34 14.55 1.81 29.70
CA GLU A 34 13.12 1.72 29.40
C GLU A 34 12.68 2.74 28.34
N ARG A 35 13.23 3.97 28.37
CA ARG A 35 12.95 5.00 27.36
C ARG A 35 13.51 4.61 26.00
N GLN A 36 14.75 4.14 25.93
CA GLN A 36 15.33 3.66 24.67
C GLN A 36 14.55 2.48 24.11
N ALA A 37 14.09 1.55 24.96
CA ALA A 37 13.26 0.44 24.52
C ALA A 37 11.89 0.91 23.99
N ARG A 38 11.28 1.91 24.64
CA ARG A 38 10.02 2.52 24.17
C ARG A 38 10.20 3.27 22.85
N GLU A 39 11.27 4.06 22.71
CA GLU A 39 11.57 4.76 21.46
C GLU A 39 11.84 3.79 20.32
N LYS A 40 12.63 2.73 20.54
CA LYS A 40 12.85 1.69 19.52
C LYS A 40 11.54 1.00 19.12
N LYS A 41 10.66 0.71 20.09
CA LYS A 41 9.32 0.15 19.81
C LYS A 41 8.45 1.14 19.04
N GLU A 42 8.46 2.40 19.41
CA GLU A 42 7.66 3.43 18.75
C GLU A 42 8.17 3.72 17.34
N GLU A 43 9.49 3.74 17.13
CA GLU A 43 10.09 3.84 15.81
C GLU A 43 9.76 2.63 14.94
N ALA A 44 9.81 1.42 15.49
CA ALA A 44 9.40 0.21 14.79
C ALA A 44 7.91 0.27 14.40
N GLU A 45 7.03 0.70 15.31
CA GLU A 45 5.60 0.87 15.03
C GLU A 45 5.35 1.97 13.98
N ARG A 46 6.09 3.08 14.04
CA ARG A 46 6.03 4.16 13.04
C ARG A 46 6.50 3.67 11.67
N GLN A 47 7.53 2.83 11.61
CA GLN A 47 8.00 2.21 10.38
C GLN A 47 6.97 1.23 9.84
N GLU A 48 6.41 0.35 10.68
CA GLU A 48 5.39 -0.61 10.29
C GLU A 48 4.14 0.10 9.74
N LYS A 49 3.66 1.17 10.40
CA LYS A 49 2.54 1.99 9.90
C LYS A 49 2.85 2.63 8.54
N LYS A 50 4.07 3.13 8.34
CA LYS A 50 4.50 3.67 7.04
C LYS A 50 4.53 2.59 5.95
N GLU A 51 5.11 1.44 6.26
CA GLU A 51 5.16 0.30 5.34
C GLU A 51 3.77 -0.21 5.00
N GLU A 52 2.87 -0.30 5.98
CA GLU A 52 1.49 -0.73 5.77
C GLU A 52 0.74 0.24 4.87
N ALA A 53 0.86 1.55 5.13
CA ALA A 53 0.28 2.59 4.29
C ALA A 53 0.78 2.50 2.84
N GLU A 54 2.08 2.29 2.64
CA GLU A 54 2.66 2.10 1.31
C GLU A 54 2.14 0.80 0.66
N ARG A 55 2.04 -0.29 1.41
CA ARG A 55 1.47 -1.56 0.94
C ARG A 55 0.03 -1.38 0.48
N GLN A 56 -0.78 -0.65 1.24
CA GLN A 56 -2.15 -0.34 0.87
C GLN A 56 -2.21 0.51 -0.40
N GLU A 57 -1.35 1.51 -0.53
CA GLU A 57 -1.27 2.35 -1.72
C GLU A 57 -0.88 1.53 -2.96
N ARG A 58 0.13 0.65 -2.84
CA ARG A 58 0.53 -0.29 -3.90
C ARG A 58 -0.64 -1.22 -4.29
N ARG A 59 -1.39 -1.76 -3.33
CA ARG A 59 -2.60 -2.57 -3.58
C ARG A 59 -3.66 -1.78 -4.34
N LYS A 60 -3.95 -0.53 -3.94
CA LYS A 60 -4.88 0.36 -4.64
C LYS A 60 -4.46 0.59 -6.09
N LYS A 61 -3.18 0.94 -6.34
CA LYS A 61 -2.61 1.12 -7.68
C LYS A 61 -2.76 -0.13 -8.55
N LEU A 62 -2.47 -1.31 -8.01
CA LEU A 62 -2.65 -2.60 -8.70
C LEU A 62 -4.11 -2.86 -9.07
N ASN A 63 -5.04 -2.61 -8.16
CA ASN A 63 -6.47 -2.80 -8.42
C ASN A 63 -6.98 -1.88 -9.53
N VAL A 64 -6.58 -0.61 -9.53
CA VAL A 64 -6.91 0.34 -10.61
C VAL A 64 -6.36 -0.16 -11.96
N ARG A 65 -5.10 -0.64 -12.00
CA ARG A 65 -4.50 -1.16 -13.23
C ARG A 65 -5.22 -2.40 -13.76
N LYS A 66 -5.60 -3.33 -12.87
CA LYS A 66 -6.41 -4.52 -13.21
C LYS A 66 -7.78 -4.11 -13.74
N GLY A 67 -8.46 -3.17 -13.08
CA GLY A 67 -9.76 -2.64 -13.51
C GLY A 67 -9.71 -2.00 -14.91
N ARG A 68 -8.71 -1.15 -15.17
CA ARG A 68 -8.49 -0.54 -16.49
C ARG A 68 -8.23 -1.58 -17.58
N ARG A 69 -7.44 -2.62 -17.29
CA ARG A 69 -7.19 -3.73 -18.22
C ARG A 69 -8.46 -4.51 -18.54
N ARG A 70 -9.27 -4.86 -17.53
CA ARG A 70 -10.57 -5.53 -17.73
C ARG A 70 -11.50 -4.68 -18.61
N LYS A 71 -11.60 -3.37 -18.34
CA LYS A 71 -12.44 -2.45 -19.14
C LYS A 71 -11.99 -2.41 -20.61
N LYS A 72 -10.69 -2.29 -20.88
CA LYS A 72 -10.14 -2.33 -22.24
C LYS A 72 -10.45 -3.64 -22.98
N LEU A 73 -10.31 -4.79 -22.30
CA LEU A 73 -10.60 -6.10 -22.89
C LEU A 73 -12.08 -6.24 -23.24
N ASN A 74 -12.99 -5.81 -22.36
CA ASN A 74 -14.44 -5.87 -22.61
C ASN A 74 -14.84 -5.01 -23.81
N VAL A 75 -14.29 -3.79 -23.94
CA VAL A 75 -14.54 -2.93 -25.11
C VAL A 75 -14.06 -3.60 -26.40
N ARG A 76 -12.86 -4.22 -26.39
CA ARG A 76 -12.32 -4.92 -27.57
C ARG A 76 -13.19 -6.12 -27.97
N LYS A 77 -13.66 -6.90 -26.99
CA LYS A 77 -14.60 -8.02 -27.22
C LYS A 77 -15.93 -7.52 -27.80
N GLY A 78 -16.51 -6.47 -27.23
CA GLY A 78 -17.77 -5.87 -27.72
C GLY A 78 -17.66 -5.36 -29.17
N ARG A 79 -16.59 -4.64 -29.49
CA ARG A 79 -16.33 -4.18 -30.87
C ARG A 79 -16.19 -5.35 -31.86
N ARG A 80 -15.50 -6.43 -31.47
CA ARG A 80 -15.38 -7.65 -32.30
C ARG A 80 -16.73 -8.32 -32.54
N ARG A 81 -17.57 -8.48 -31.50
CA ARG A 81 -18.93 -9.02 -31.63
C ARG A 81 -19.78 -8.18 -32.58
N LYS A 82 -19.74 -6.84 -32.44
CA LYS A 82 -20.50 -5.93 -33.32
C LYS A 82 -20.08 -6.08 -34.79
N LYS A 83 -18.78 -6.13 -35.07
CA LYS A 83 -18.25 -6.36 -36.44
C LYS A 83 -18.71 -7.71 -37.02
N LEU A 84 -18.67 -8.78 -36.22
CA LEU A 84 -19.12 -10.11 -36.67
C LEU A 84 -20.61 -10.13 -37.01
N ASN A 85 -21.46 -9.52 -36.18
CA ASN A 85 -22.90 -9.45 -36.43
C ASN A 85 -23.23 -8.69 -37.71
N VAL A 86 -22.55 -7.57 -37.97
CA VAL A 86 -22.73 -6.81 -39.23
C VAL A 86 -22.34 -7.66 -40.45
N ARG A 87 -21.22 -8.38 -40.39
CA ARG A 87 -20.77 -9.24 -41.48
C ARG A 87 -21.74 -10.39 -41.74
N LYS A 88 -22.28 -11.02 -40.69
CA LYS A 88 -23.33 -12.05 -40.80
C LYS A 88 -24.60 -11.49 -41.43
N GLY A 89 -25.07 -10.33 -40.98
CA GLY A 89 -26.27 -9.67 -41.54
C GLY A 89 -26.12 -9.33 -43.02
N ARG A 90 -24.97 -8.79 -43.44
CA ARG A 90 -24.69 -8.51 -44.86
C ARG A 90 -24.68 -9.79 -45.71
N ARG A 91 -24.07 -10.88 -45.23
CA ARG A 91 -24.09 -12.18 -45.92
C ARG A 91 -25.51 -12.72 -46.07
N ARG A 92 -26.31 -12.65 -45.01
CA ARG A 92 -27.71 -13.11 -45.02
C ARG A 92 -28.54 -12.32 -46.03
N LYS A 93 -28.41 -10.99 -46.05
CA LYS A 93 -29.06 -10.13 -47.07
C LYS A 93 -28.65 -10.49 -48.50
N LYS A 94 -27.35 -10.72 -48.76
CA LYS A 94 -26.87 -11.15 -50.08
C LYS A 94 -27.46 -12.50 -50.50
N LEU A 95 -27.55 -13.46 -49.57
CA LEU A 95 -28.14 -14.77 -49.86
C LEU A 95 -29.63 -14.66 -50.19
N ILE A 96 -30.38 -13.86 -49.42
CA ILE A 96 -31.81 -13.60 -49.67
C ILE A 96 -31.99 -12.98 -51.05
N ALA A 97 -31.26 -11.89 -51.35
CA ALA A 97 -31.37 -11.21 -52.65
C ALA A 97 -31.04 -12.14 -53.83
N ARG A 98 -30.07 -13.03 -53.67
CA ARG A 98 -29.70 -14.02 -54.69
C ARG A 98 -30.79 -15.07 -54.89
N LYS A 99 -31.45 -15.48 -53.81
CA LYS A 99 -32.60 -16.40 -53.86
C LYS A 99 -33.80 -15.73 -54.51
N ASP A 100 -34.15 -14.50 -54.15
CA ASP A 100 -35.23 -13.75 -54.79
C ASP A 100 -35.02 -13.58 -56.29
N TRP A 101 -33.77 -13.31 -56.72
CA TRP A 101 -33.43 -13.24 -58.13
C TRP A 101 -33.57 -14.56 -58.88
N SER A 102 -33.35 -15.70 -58.22
CA SER A 102 -33.49 -17.02 -58.85
C SER A 102 -34.94 -17.50 -58.95
N TRP A 103 -35.86 -16.90 -58.20
CA TRP A 103 -37.30 -17.22 -58.24
C TRP A 103 -38.08 -16.33 -59.23
N ARG A 104 -37.47 -15.22 -59.68
CA ARG A 104 -38.07 -14.26 -60.61
C ARG A 104 -37.67 -14.47 -62.08
N ARG A 105 -36.84 -15.47 -62.36
CA ARG A 105 -36.30 -15.80 -63.68
C ARG A 105 -36.88 -17.13 -64.11
#